data_AF-A0A259N5Y0-F1
#
_entry.id   AF-A0A259N5Y0-F1
#
_cell.length_a   1.000
_cell.length_b   1.000
_cell.length_c   1.000
_cell.angle_alpha   90.00
_cell.angle_beta   90.00
_cell.angle_gamma   90.00
#
_symmetry.space_group_name_H-M   'P 1'
#
loop_
_entity.id
_entity.type
_entity.pdbx_description
1 polymer ?
#
loop_
_entity_poly.entity_id
_entity_poly.type
_entity_poly.pdbx_seq_one_letter_code
_entity_poly.pdbx_strand_id
1 'polypeptide(L)'
;MDKQSTHLQLLRVPTPSQQSLSFCNGSPRDLKRWIAALPKANIGETARQLYQSLVELNQFLTPADNRLQLLELLRPEVSFVCQHLERHFLNQAIVLDERPRKVANLCQALQNHLAVGYKLIIAKVIPLSGKDRDQLLAIALQRASNSLCSPLVRASQLYCPVPEGLWLELHQLYQIACEQRLQRQVIRDPLARHTPGLSTEQSYITALLLGCARTNQMRQNGIARLAEALEPWSALIKLQPGDHPDSLFVLAPQIDGPPRYKSLYQSSDLHNLLGIDTQPLVDAIKEYLELPEEDRSKSRLMIPEGISLDLLQHV
;
A
#
# COMPACT_ATOMS: atom_id res chain seq x y z
N MET A 1 -20.74 -18.70 8.59
CA MET A 1 -21.08 -17.26 8.51
C MET A 1 -20.29 -16.40 9.50
N ASP A 2 -19.43 -16.97 10.36
CA ASP A 2 -18.75 -16.20 11.42
C ASP A 2 -17.44 -15.51 10.99
N LYS A 3 -16.63 -16.09 10.08
CA LYS A 3 -15.32 -15.51 9.70
C LYS A 3 -15.41 -14.16 8.96
N GLN A 4 -16.33 -14.04 7.99
CA GLN A 4 -16.55 -12.77 7.26
C GLN A 4 -16.96 -11.63 8.19
N SER A 5 -17.77 -11.92 9.20
CA SER A 5 -18.22 -10.94 10.20
C SER A 5 -17.07 -10.47 11.09
N THR A 6 -16.13 -11.36 11.44
CA THR A 6 -14.93 -11.02 12.23
C THR A 6 -13.99 -10.11 11.45
N HIS A 7 -13.69 -10.40 10.18
CA HIS A 7 -12.79 -9.56 9.37
C HIS A 7 -13.36 -8.17 9.08
N LEU A 8 -14.68 -8.07 8.90
CA LEU A 8 -15.38 -6.79 8.71
C LEU A 8 -15.34 -5.88 9.95
N GLN A 9 -15.49 -6.46 11.15
CA GLN A 9 -15.41 -5.70 12.41
C GLN A 9 -14.01 -5.13 12.69
N LEU A 10 -12.98 -5.67 12.04
CA LEU A 10 -11.60 -5.26 12.23
C LEU A 10 -11.14 -4.17 11.26
N LEU A 11 -11.87 -3.94 10.15
CA LEU A 11 -11.62 -2.80 9.29
C LEU A 11 -11.98 -1.53 10.06
N ARG A 12 -10.99 -0.90 10.69
CA ARG A 12 -11.12 0.36 11.44
C ARG A 12 -11.66 1.47 10.52
N VAL A 13 -12.97 1.57 10.37
CA VAL A 13 -13.67 2.57 9.54
C VAL A 13 -14.75 3.28 10.35
N PRO A 14 -14.99 4.58 10.07
CA PRO A 14 -16.09 5.30 10.70
C PRO A 14 -17.45 4.84 10.14
N THR A 15 -18.53 5.18 10.85
CA THR A 15 -19.88 5.09 10.30
C THR A 15 -20.23 6.44 9.65
N PRO A 16 -20.39 6.52 8.32
CA PRO A 16 -20.75 7.77 7.66
C PRO A 16 -22.10 8.31 8.16
N SER A 17 -22.20 9.62 8.33
CA SER A 17 -23.38 10.29 8.92
C SER A 17 -23.81 11.57 8.19
N GLN A 18 -22.95 12.13 7.33
CA GLN A 18 -23.21 13.39 6.64
C GLN A 18 -23.93 13.17 5.31
N GLN A 19 -24.93 14.00 5.01
CA GLN A 19 -25.72 13.91 3.77
C GLN A 19 -25.19 14.79 2.63
N SER A 20 -24.25 15.69 2.92
CA SER A 20 -23.67 16.61 1.94
C SER A 20 -22.19 16.87 2.27
N LEU A 21 -21.46 17.41 1.29
CA LEU A 21 -20.11 17.90 1.45
C LEU A 21 -20.13 19.44 1.43
N SER A 22 -19.30 20.07 2.24
CA SER A 22 -19.20 21.53 2.39
C SER A 22 -18.54 22.20 1.18
N PHE A 23 -17.71 21.45 0.44
CA PHE A 23 -16.88 21.97 -0.65
C PHE A 23 -17.42 21.67 -2.06
N CYS A 24 -18.35 20.71 -2.21
CA CYS A 24 -19.01 20.41 -3.50
C CYS A 24 -20.30 19.57 -3.31
N ASN A 25 -21.05 19.33 -4.38
CA ASN A 25 -22.32 18.58 -4.32
C ASN A 25 -22.17 17.03 -4.25
N GLY A 26 -20.96 16.50 -3.99
CA GLY A 26 -20.75 15.05 -3.88
C GLY A 26 -20.88 14.25 -5.20
N SER A 27 -20.86 14.94 -6.35
CA SER A 27 -20.86 14.31 -7.67
C SER A 27 -19.45 14.31 -8.29
N PRO A 28 -19.08 13.33 -9.15
CA PRO A 28 -17.77 13.31 -9.80
C PRO A 28 -17.51 14.56 -10.68
N ARG A 29 -18.57 15.11 -11.26
CA ARG A 29 -18.50 16.34 -12.08
C ARG A 29 -18.12 17.55 -11.23
N ASP A 30 -18.78 17.72 -10.08
CA ASP A 30 -18.54 18.87 -9.21
C ASP A 30 -17.23 18.73 -8.46
N LEU A 31 -16.84 17.50 -8.10
CA LEU A 31 -15.51 17.24 -7.55
C LEU A 31 -14.41 17.60 -8.55
N LYS A 32 -14.54 17.24 -9.84
CA LYS A 32 -13.57 17.65 -10.88
C LYS A 32 -13.43 19.17 -10.98
N ARG A 33 -14.55 19.90 -10.90
CA ARG A 33 -14.53 21.38 -10.91
C ARG A 33 -13.81 21.93 -9.68
N TRP A 34 -14.08 21.37 -8.52
CA TRP A 34 -13.40 21.76 -7.28
C TRP A 34 -11.89 21.46 -7.34
N ILE A 35 -11.48 20.27 -7.81
CA ILE A 35 -10.07 19.92 -8.01
C ILE A 35 -9.37 20.90 -8.95
N ALA A 36 -10.02 21.31 -10.04
CA ALA A 36 -9.48 22.28 -10.99
C ALA A 36 -9.27 23.68 -10.38
N ALA A 37 -9.98 24.01 -9.30
CA ALA A 37 -9.85 25.28 -8.57
C ALA A 37 -8.82 25.22 -7.42
N LEU A 38 -8.21 24.07 -7.14
CA LEU A 38 -7.19 23.94 -6.09
C LEU A 38 -5.98 24.83 -6.40
N PRO A 39 -5.40 25.51 -5.39
CA PRO A 39 -4.26 26.39 -5.58
C PRO A 39 -2.96 25.57 -5.74
N LYS A 40 -2.78 24.90 -6.88
CA LYS A 40 -1.66 23.95 -7.13
C LYS A 40 -0.27 24.57 -6.97
N ALA A 41 -0.13 25.90 -7.07
CA ALA A 41 1.10 26.63 -6.77
C ALA A 41 1.43 26.71 -5.27
N ASN A 42 0.43 26.60 -4.39
CA ASN A 42 0.58 26.52 -2.94
C ASN A 42 0.30 25.08 -2.48
N ILE A 43 1.36 24.26 -2.47
CA ILE A 43 1.28 22.84 -2.11
C ILE A 43 0.76 22.64 -0.68
N GLY A 44 1.16 23.50 0.26
CA GLY A 44 0.71 23.40 1.66
C GLY A 44 -0.80 23.63 1.81
N GLU A 45 -1.32 24.65 1.13
CA GLU A 45 -2.77 24.93 1.11
C GLU A 45 -3.56 23.85 0.36
N THR A 46 -3.04 23.36 -0.76
CA THR A 46 -3.63 22.23 -1.50
C THR A 46 -3.72 21.00 -0.61
N ALA A 47 -2.65 20.66 0.12
CA ALA A 47 -2.62 19.55 1.06
C ALA A 47 -3.67 19.69 2.17
N ARG A 48 -3.83 20.90 2.72
CA ARG A 48 -4.82 21.21 3.75
C ARG A 48 -6.25 21.00 3.24
N GLN A 49 -6.57 21.50 2.05
CA GLN A 49 -7.89 21.34 1.43
C GLN A 49 -8.19 19.87 1.09
N LEU A 50 -7.21 19.14 0.54
CA LEU A 50 -7.34 17.71 0.28
C LEU A 50 -7.60 16.93 1.58
N TYR A 51 -6.87 17.24 2.64
CA TYR A 51 -7.05 16.61 3.95
C TYR A 51 -8.48 16.81 4.47
N GLN A 52 -8.95 18.05 4.50
CA GLN A 52 -10.31 18.36 4.95
C GLN A 52 -11.36 17.66 4.08
N SER A 53 -11.18 17.66 2.76
CA SER A 53 -12.11 17.03 1.82
C SER A 53 -12.18 15.50 2.01
N LEU A 54 -11.07 14.83 2.30
CA LEU A 54 -11.03 13.39 2.54
C LEU A 54 -11.64 13.00 3.90
N VAL A 55 -11.41 13.82 4.93
CA VAL A 55 -12.07 13.65 6.23
C VAL A 55 -13.59 13.70 6.07
N GLU A 56 -14.09 14.72 5.36
CA GLU A 56 -15.52 14.90 5.10
C GLU A 56 -16.08 13.80 4.19
N LEU A 57 -15.35 13.44 3.12
CA LEU A 57 -15.73 12.35 2.23
C LEU A 57 -15.87 11.02 2.98
N ASN A 58 -15.05 10.75 3.99
CA ASN A 58 -15.17 9.56 4.82
C ASN A 58 -16.43 9.55 5.73
N GLN A 59 -17.06 10.70 5.94
CA GLN A 59 -18.33 10.83 6.66
C GLN A 59 -19.54 10.94 5.73
N PHE A 60 -19.35 11.13 4.43
CA PHE A 60 -20.42 11.33 3.45
C PHE A 60 -21.20 10.05 3.09
N LEU A 61 -22.51 10.09 3.23
CA LEU A 61 -23.43 9.03 2.86
C LEU A 61 -23.64 9.00 1.33
N THR A 62 -23.03 8.01 0.67
CA THR A 62 -23.12 7.87 -0.78
C THR A 62 -23.08 6.38 -1.19
N PRO A 63 -23.65 6.01 -2.36
CA PRO A 63 -23.39 4.72 -3.00
C PRO A 63 -21.90 4.41 -3.16
N ALA A 64 -21.57 3.12 -3.16
CA ALA A 64 -20.18 2.64 -3.16
C ALA A 64 -19.45 2.96 -4.48
N ASP A 65 -20.17 2.90 -5.60
CA ASP A 65 -19.72 3.27 -6.94
C ASP A 65 -19.39 4.76 -7.04
N ASN A 66 -20.25 5.63 -6.48
CA ASN A 66 -19.96 7.06 -6.43
C ASN A 66 -18.77 7.36 -5.51
N ARG A 67 -18.70 6.72 -4.34
CA ARG A 67 -17.54 6.84 -3.44
C ARG A 67 -16.23 6.45 -4.15
N LEU A 68 -16.25 5.34 -4.90
CA LEU A 68 -15.09 4.92 -5.68
C LEU A 68 -14.68 5.99 -6.69
N GLN A 69 -15.63 6.51 -7.48
CA GLN A 69 -15.35 7.57 -8.46
C GLN A 69 -14.76 8.83 -7.81
N LEU A 70 -15.28 9.25 -6.65
CA LEU A 70 -14.76 10.41 -5.93
C LEU A 70 -13.32 10.18 -5.43
N LEU A 71 -13.03 8.98 -4.87
CA LEU A 71 -11.69 8.63 -4.41
C LEU A 71 -10.69 8.51 -5.57
N GLU A 72 -11.08 7.93 -6.71
CA GLU A 72 -10.22 7.83 -7.89
C GLU A 72 -9.84 9.21 -8.46
N LEU A 73 -10.69 10.23 -8.27
CA LEU A 73 -10.36 11.61 -8.65
C LEU A 73 -9.39 12.28 -7.68
N LEU A 74 -9.49 11.97 -6.38
CA LEU A 74 -8.62 12.54 -5.35
C LEU A 74 -7.25 11.84 -5.26
N ARG A 75 -7.17 10.53 -5.57
CA ARG A 75 -5.93 9.74 -5.47
C ARG A 75 -4.72 10.38 -6.18
N PRO A 76 -4.80 10.80 -7.46
CA PRO A 76 -3.66 11.42 -8.13
C PRO A 76 -3.25 12.77 -7.49
N GLU A 77 -4.21 13.56 -7.00
CA GLU A 77 -3.92 14.84 -6.33
C GLU A 77 -3.21 14.64 -4.99
N VAL A 78 -3.61 13.61 -4.22
CA VAL A 78 -2.91 13.21 -2.99
C VAL A 78 -1.51 12.70 -3.29
N SER A 79 -1.36 11.85 -4.31
CA SER A 79 -0.05 11.34 -4.73
C SER A 79 0.90 12.49 -5.11
N PHE A 80 0.41 13.43 -5.93
CA PHE A 80 1.14 14.63 -6.33
C PHE A 80 1.60 15.45 -5.12
N VAL A 81 0.70 15.76 -4.20
CA VAL A 81 1.01 16.56 -3.01
C VAL A 81 2.02 15.85 -2.11
N CYS A 82 1.84 14.55 -1.84
CA CYS A 82 2.78 13.79 -1.02
C CYS A 82 4.19 13.77 -1.63
N GLN A 83 4.31 13.54 -2.94
CA GLN A 83 5.61 13.54 -3.63
C GLN A 83 6.33 14.89 -3.55
N HIS A 84 5.58 16.00 -3.61
CA HIS A 84 6.17 17.34 -3.49
C HIS A 84 6.56 17.68 -2.05
N LEU A 85 5.72 17.29 -1.08
CA LEU A 85 5.97 17.53 0.33
C LEU A 85 7.12 16.69 0.90
N GLU A 86 7.40 15.52 0.31
CA GLU A 86 8.51 14.63 0.70
C GLU A 86 9.88 15.31 0.71
N ARG A 87 10.08 16.31 -0.14
CA ARG A 87 11.32 17.11 -0.17
C ARG A 87 11.55 17.93 1.10
N HIS A 88 10.53 18.12 1.94
CA HIS A 88 10.60 18.89 3.18
C HIS A 88 10.90 18.07 4.43
N PHE A 89 11.05 16.74 4.33
CA PHE A 89 11.45 15.89 5.45
C PHE A 89 12.38 14.74 5.06
N LEU A 90 12.53 14.42 3.77
CA LEU A 90 13.57 13.52 3.29
C LEU A 90 14.89 14.26 3.10
N ASN A 91 16.00 13.56 3.31
CA ASN A 91 17.39 14.05 3.28
C ASN A 91 17.67 15.20 4.26
N GLN A 92 16.90 15.28 5.35
CA GLN A 92 17.16 16.17 6.48
C GLN A 92 17.89 15.43 7.62
N ALA A 93 18.17 16.14 8.71
CA ALA A 93 18.70 15.53 9.92
C ALA A 93 17.81 14.36 10.40
N ILE A 94 18.42 13.33 10.98
CA ILE A 94 17.73 12.11 11.43
C ILE A 94 16.61 12.44 12.42
N VAL A 95 16.85 13.40 13.31
CA VAL A 95 15.81 13.95 14.19
C VAL A 95 15.17 15.12 13.47
N LEU A 96 13.94 14.91 12.99
CA LEU A 96 13.16 15.98 12.36
C LEU A 96 12.72 17.02 13.38
N ASP A 97 12.94 18.28 13.04
CA ASP A 97 12.33 19.44 13.67
C ASP A 97 10.80 19.40 13.57
N GLU A 98 10.12 20.22 14.36
CA GLU A 98 8.66 20.22 14.48
C GLU A 98 7.94 20.39 13.13
N ARG A 99 8.45 21.28 12.26
CA ARG A 99 7.81 21.58 10.97
C ARG A 99 7.90 20.41 9.97
N PRO A 100 9.08 19.87 9.64
CA PRO A 100 9.20 18.65 8.81
C PRO A 100 8.37 17.48 9.33
N ARG A 101 8.32 17.27 10.65
CA ARG A 101 7.50 16.23 11.27
C ARG A 101 6.00 16.44 11.03
N LYS A 102 5.50 17.67 11.17
CA LYS A 102 4.10 18.01 10.84
C LYS A 102 3.78 17.73 9.36
N VAL A 103 4.71 18.01 8.46
CA VAL A 103 4.53 17.74 7.02
C VAL A 103 4.48 16.23 6.75
N ALA A 104 5.39 15.45 7.34
CA ALA A 104 5.35 13.98 7.23
C ALA A 104 4.03 13.39 7.77
N ASN A 105 3.56 13.88 8.92
CA ASN A 105 2.29 13.46 9.52
C ASN A 105 1.08 13.83 8.63
N LEU A 106 1.12 14.97 7.93
CA LEU A 106 0.06 15.34 6.98
C LEU A 106 0.00 14.37 5.80
N CYS A 107 1.15 14.03 5.19
CA CYS A 107 1.20 13.04 4.11
C CYS A 107 0.70 11.66 4.57
N GLN A 108 1.09 11.26 5.77
CA GLN A 108 0.65 10.05 6.44
C GLN A 108 -0.88 10.04 6.62
N ALA A 109 -1.46 11.14 7.09
CA ALA A 109 -2.89 11.27 7.31
C ALA A 109 -3.69 11.27 6.00
N LEU A 110 -3.21 11.94 4.95
CA LEU A 110 -3.84 11.93 3.62
C LEU A 110 -3.95 10.50 3.06
N GLN A 111 -2.86 9.73 3.11
CA GLN A 111 -2.82 8.34 2.63
C GLN A 111 -3.71 7.42 3.47
N ASN A 112 -3.72 7.60 4.79
CA ASN A 112 -4.61 6.86 5.68
C ASN A 112 -6.09 7.18 5.41
N HIS A 113 -6.46 8.44 5.15
CA HIS A 113 -7.84 8.78 4.82
C HIS A 113 -8.29 8.24 3.46
N LEU A 114 -7.39 8.15 2.47
CA LEU A 114 -7.66 7.41 1.24
C LEU A 114 -7.94 5.93 1.52
N ALA A 115 -7.07 5.28 2.31
CA ALA A 115 -7.25 3.88 2.69
C ALA A 115 -8.59 3.66 3.41
N VAL A 116 -8.97 4.54 4.35
CA VAL A 116 -10.28 4.51 5.02
C VAL A 116 -11.42 4.63 4.01
N GLY A 117 -11.33 5.52 3.03
CA GLY A 117 -12.33 5.68 1.99
C GLY A 117 -12.57 4.41 1.19
N TYR A 118 -11.50 3.69 0.82
CA TYR A 118 -11.60 2.40 0.15
C TYR A 118 -12.10 1.29 1.08
N LYS A 119 -11.69 1.27 2.35
CA LYS A 119 -12.22 0.32 3.35
C LYS A 119 -13.72 0.48 3.58
N LEU A 120 -14.26 1.70 3.53
CA LEU A 120 -15.70 1.95 3.59
C LEU A 120 -16.45 1.30 2.42
N ILE A 121 -15.84 1.30 1.23
CA ILE A 121 -16.39 0.59 0.07
C ILE A 121 -16.41 -0.91 0.34
N ILE A 122 -15.29 -1.48 0.80
CA ILE A 122 -15.17 -2.91 1.14
C ILE A 122 -16.27 -3.31 2.14
N ALA A 123 -16.38 -2.59 3.25
CA ALA A 123 -17.35 -2.88 4.31
C ALA A 123 -18.81 -2.87 3.81
N LYS A 124 -19.14 -1.96 2.89
CA LYS A 124 -20.48 -1.84 2.31
C LYS A 124 -20.81 -2.93 1.28
N VAL A 125 -19.79 -3.48 0.62
CA VAL A 125 -19.95 -4.27 -0.62
C VAL A 125 -19.80 -5.77 -0.35
N ILE A 126 -19.04 -6.17 0.67
CA ILE A 126 -18.94 -7.59 1.10
C ILE A 126 -20.31 -8.28 1.29
N PRO A 127 -21.33 -7.69 1.96
CA PRO A 127 -22.60 -8.39 2.15
C PRO A 127 -23.44 -8.52 0.87
N LEU A 128 -23.07 -7.80 -0.21
CA LEU A 128 -23.79 -7.84 -1.48
C LEU A 128 -23.33 -9.02 -2.33
N SER A 129 -23.97 -9.25 -3.48
CA SER A 129 -23.60 -10.29 -4.45
C SER A 129 -23.71 -9.76 -5.88
N GLY A 130 -22.92 -10.29 -6.81
CA GLY A 130 -22.99 -9.95 -8.25
C GLY A 130 -21.64 -9.53 -8.85
N LYS A 131 -21.57 -9.51 -10.19
CA LYS A 131 -20.32 -9.26 -10.93
C LYS A 131 -19.80 -7.83 -10.77
N ASP A 132 -20.69 -6.84 -10.83
CA ASP A 132 -20.32 -5.42 -10.67
C ASP A 132 -19.79 -5.15 -9.25
N ARG A 133 -20.33 -5.88 -8.27
CA ARG A 133 -19.89 -5.89 -6.86
C ARG A 133 -18.47 -6.43 -6.74
N ASP A 134 -18.13 -7.53 -7.42
CA ASP A 134 -16.78 -8.11 -7.37
C ASP A 134 -15.73 -7.20 -8.01
N GLN A 135 -16.06 -6.56 -9.14
CA GLN A 135 -15.16 -5.58 -9.76
C GLN A 135 -14.87 -4.41 -8.82
N LEU A 136 -15.92 -3.86 -8.20
CA LEU A 136 -15.81 -2.75 -7.28
C LEU A 136 -15.05 -3.13 -6.00
N LEU A 137 -15.28 -4.33 -5.48
CA LEU A 137 -14.57 -4.88 -4.32
C LEU A 137 -13.08 -5.12 -4.62
N ALA A 138 -12.75 -5.69 -5.78
CA ALA A 138 -11.37 -5.92 -6.19
C ALA A 138 -10.57 -4.61 -6.30
N ILE A 139 -11.16 -3.58 -6.90
CA ILE A 139 -10.55 -2.24 -6.97
C ILE A 139 -10.35 -1.69 -5.55
N ALA A 140 -11.37 -1.72 -4.70
CA ALA A 140 -11.29 -1.17 -3.35
C ALA A 140 -10.24 -1.88 -2.48
N LEU A 141 -10.16 -3.21 -2.54
CA LEU A 141 -9.15 -4.01 -1.83
C LEU A 141 -7.74 -3.63 -2.27
N GLN A 142 -7.51 -3.59 -3.58
CA GLN A 142 -6.19 -3.27 -4.11
C GLN A 142 -5.77 -1.84 -3.75
N ARG A 143 -6.67 -0.86 -3.91
CA ARG A 143 -6.38 0.55 -3.62
C ARG A 143 -6.19 0.81 -2.12
N ALA A 144 -6.93 0.12 -1.26
CA ALA A 144 -6.74 0.18 0.19
C ALA A 144 -5.36 -0.36 0.58
N SER A 145 -4.99 -1.56 0.11
CA SER A 145 -3.69 -2.16 0.39
C SER A 145 -2.54 -1.29 -0.12
N ASN A 146 -2.63 -0.78 -1.34
CA ASN A 146 -1.62 0.12 -1.90
C ASN A 146 -1.48 1.43 -1.09
N SER A 147 -2.60 2.01 -0.67
CA SER A 147 -2.61 3.24 0.14
C SER A 147 -1.93 3.04 1.50
N LEU A 148 -1.99 1.84 2.08
CA LEU A 148 -1.33 1.47 3.34
C LEU A 148 0.17 1.15 3.17
N CYS A 149 0.65 0.85 1.96
CA CYS A 149 2.08 0.63 1.70
C CYS A 149 2.90 1.92 1.85
N SER A 150 2.35 3.07 1.43
CA SER A 150 3.08 4.35 1.50
C SER A 150 3.42 4.80 2.94
N PRO A 151 2.50 4.72 3.91
CA PRO A 151 2.81 4.80 5.35
C PRO A 151 4.00 3.94 5.81
N LEU A 152 4.06 2.68 5.35
CA LEU A 152 5.11 1.74 5.73
C LEU A 152 6.47 2.19 5.16
N VAL A 153 6.51 2.61 3.90
CA VAL A 153 7.71 3.19 3.27
C VAL A 153 8.17 4.43 4.03
N ARG A 154 7.25 5.32 4.38
CA ARG A 154 7.55 6.57 5.10
C ARG A 154 8.11 6.30 6.50
N ALA A 155 7.52 5.37 7.25
CA ALA A 155 8.02 4.97 8.56
C ALA A 155 9.46 4.43 8.46
N SER A 156 9.73 3.59 7.46
CA SER A 156 11.08 3.08 7.17
C SER A 156 12.06 4.19 6.79
N GLN A 157 11.67 5.12 5.92
CA GLN A 157 12.52 6.27 5.52
C GLN A 157 12.84 7.19 6.70
N LEU A 158 11.90 7.40 7.60
CA LEU A 158 12.07 8.27 8.77
C LEU A 158 12.67 7.53 9.97
N TYR A 159 13.03 6.25 9.82
CA TYR A 159 13.53 5.38 10.88
C TYR A 159 12.64 5.41 12.14
N CYS A 160 11.33 5.52 11.92
CA CYS A 160 10.30 5.56 12.95
C CYS A 160 9.60 4.19 13.06
N PRO A 161 9.01 3.88 14.22
CA PRO A 161 8.14 2.70 14.32
C PRO A 161 6.98 2.81 13.34
N VAL A 162 6.56 1.68 12.79
CA VAL A 162 5.37 1.58 11.94
C VAL A 162 4.13 1.94 12.77
N PRO A 163 3.16 2.69 12.23
CA PRO A 163 1.91 3.00 12.92
C PRO A 163 1.19 1.74 13.43
N GLU A 164 0.67 1.82 14.67
CA GLU A 164 -0.04 0.72 15.32
C GLU A 164 -1.28 0.27 14.53
N GLY A 165 -1.39 -1.02 14.29
CA GLY A 165 -2.47 -1.69 13.57
C GLY A 165 -2.30 -1.71 12.05
N LEU A 166 -1.28 -1.04 11.49
CA LEU A 166 -1.08 -0.99 10.04
C LEU A 166 -0.88 -2.38 9.44
N TRP A 167 -0.09 -3.24 10.10
CA TRP A 167 0.15 -4.60 9.61
C TRP A 167 -1.12 -5.44 9.70
N LEU A 168 -1.86 -5.35 10.82
CA LEU A 168 -3.15 -6.03 10.94
C LEU A 168 -4.12 -5.63 9.83
N GLU A 169 -4.20 -4.34 9.49
CA GLU A 169 -5.07 -3.89 8.40
C GLU A 169 -4.64 -4.47 7.05
N LEU A 170 -3.35 -4.49 6.74
CA LEU A 170 -2.83 -5.13 5.52
C LEU A 170 -3.15 -6.63 5.48
N HIS A 171 -2.89 -7.35 6.58
CA HIS A 171 -3.17 -8.79 6.70
C HIS A 171 -4.66 -9.08 6.49
N GLN A 172 -5.54 -8.28 7.09
CA GLN A 172 -7.00 -8.42 6.96
C GLN A 172 -7.49 -8.15 5.54
N LEU A 173 -6.99 -7.10 4.88
CA LEU A 173 -7.36 -6.81 3.49
C LEU A 173 -6.98 -7.97 2.56
N TYR A 174 -5.80 -8.55 2.75
CA TYR A 174 -5.39 -9.73 1.99
C TYR A 174 -6.27 -10.96 2.30
N GLN A 175 -6.58 -11.22 3.57
CA GLN A 175 -7.48 -12.30 3.96
C GLN A 175 -8.88 -12.16 3.33
N ILE A 176 -9.46 -10.96 3.36
CA ILE A 176 -10.73 -10.66 2.71
C ILE A 176 -10.63 -10.94 1.20
N ALA A 177 -9.54 -10.50 0.55
CA ALA A 177 -9.35 -10.75 -0.87
C ALA A 177 -9.27 -12.26 -1.19
N CYS A 178 -8.63 -13.06 -0.35
CA CYS A 178 -8.58 -14.52 -0.46
C CYS A 178 -9.96 -15.17 -0.27
N GLU A 179 -10.72 -14.75 0.74
CA GLU A 179 -12.07 -15.26 1.00
C GLU A 179 -13.02 -14.99 -0.16
N GLN A 180 -12.88 -13.83 -0.81
CA GLN A 180 -13.66 -13.44 -1.99
C GLN A 180 -13.07 -13.96 -3.31
N ARG A 181 -11.91 -14.62 -3.28
CA ARG A 181 -11.17 -15.11 -4.47
C ARG A 181 -10.78 -14.00 -5.47
N LEU A 182 -10.51 -12.80 -4.97
CA LEU A 182 -10.15 -11.62 -5.76
C LEU A 182 -8.66 -11.24 -5.61
N GLN A 183 -7.91 -11.93 -4.75
CA GLN A 183 -6.55 -11.56 -4.36
C GLN A 183 -5.58 -11.46 -5.56
N ARG A 184 -5.76 -12.28 -6.60
CA ARG A 184 -4.91 -12.32 -7.80
C ARG A 184 -5.42 -11.43 -8.94
N GLN A 185 -6.58 -10.78 -8.81
CA GLN A 185 -7.11 -9.93 -9.87
C GLN A 185 -6.26 -8.66 -10.00
N VAL A 186 -5.60 -8.49 -11.15
CA VAL A 186 -4.78 -7.31 -11.42
C VAL A 186 -5.68 -6.12 -11.74
N ILE A 187 -5.47 -5.02 -11.01
CA ILE A 187 -6.16 -3.75 -11.20
C ILE A 187 -5.20 -2.77 -11.86
N ARG A 188 -5.54 -2.33 -13.08
CA ARG A 188 -4.77 -1.31 -13.80
C ARG A 188 -4.68 -0.04 -12.94
N ASP A 189 -3.49 0.52 -12.82
CA ASP A 189 -3.26 1.73 -12.04
C ASP A 189 -2.25 2.64 -12.76
N PRO A 190 -2.66 3.83 -13.23
CA PRO A 190 -1.73 4.81 -13.78
C PRO A 190 -0.69 5.32 -12.77
N LEU A 191 -0.91 5.13 -11.47
CA LEU A 191 0.03 5.50 -10.41
C LEU A 191 0.97 4.36 -10.01
N ALA A 192 0.80 3.15 -10.55
CA ALA A 192 1.74 2.06 -10.31
C ALA A 192 3.09 2.35 -10.97
N ARG A 193 4.17 1.93 -10.32
CA ARG A 193 5.54 2.21 -10.75
C ARG A 193 6.08 1.00 -11.48
N HIS A 194 6.54 1.23 -12.72
CA HIS A 194 7.18 0.21 -13.55
C HIS A 194 6.31 -1.04 -13.87
N THR A 195 5.01 -0.98 -13.62
CA THR A 195 4.02 -2.01 -13.96
C THR A 195 2.69 -1.34 -14.34
N PRO A 196 1.88 -1.91 -15.27
CA PRO A 196 0.57 -1.33 -15.64
C PRO A 196 -0.49 -1.39 -14.52
N GLY A 197 -0.26 -2.19 -13.48
CA GLY A 197 -1.18 -2.40 -12.38
C GLY A 197 -0.70 -3.50 -11.44
N LEU A 198 -1.41 -3.66 -10.33
CA LEU A 198 -1.10 -4.63 -9.28
C LEU A 198 -2.39 -5.34 -8.86
N SER A 199 -2.27 -6.55 -8.34
CA SER A 199 -3.32 -7.20 -7.57
C SER A 199 -3.24 -6.83 -6.08
N THR A 200 -4.26 -7.18 -5.30
CA THR A 200 -4.22 -7.05 -3.84
C THR A 200 -3.09 -7.89 -3.24
N GLU A 201 -2.89 -9.11 -3.75
CA GLU A 201 -1.79 -10.00 -3.36
C GLU A 201 -0.43 -9.35 -3.63
N GLN A 202 -0.22 -8.76 -4.81
CA GLN A 202 1.03 -8.08 -5.15
C GLN A 202 1.30 -6.85 -4.29
N SER A 203 0.27 -6.05 -4.01
CA SER A 203 0.40 -4.88 -3.11
C SER A 203 0.72 -5.32 -1.68
N TYR A 204 0.11 -6.42 -1.22
CA TYR A 204 0.42 -7.02 0.08
C TYR A 204 1.86 -7.56 0.14
N ILE A 205 2.28 -8.33 -0.87
CA ILE A 205 3.67 -8.83 -1.01
C ILE A 205 4.67 -7.68 -0.98
N THR A 206 4.40 -6.58 -1.68
CA THR A 206 5.26 -5.39 -1.68
C THR A 206 5.50 -4.88 -0.26
N ALA A 207 4.44 -4.79 0.55
CA ALA A 207 4.58 -4.44 1.97
C ALA A 207 5.37 -5.50 2.75
N LEU A 208 5.07 -6.80 2.57
CA LEU A 208 5.76 -7.89 3.25
C LEU A 208 7.27 -7.86 2.99
N LEU A 209 7.68 -7.74 1.72
CA LEU A 209 9.09 -7.68 1.33
C LEU A 209 9.79 -6.47 1.93
N LEU A 210 9.13 -5.31 1.99
CA LEU A 210 9.68 -4.14 2.66
C LEU A 210 9.88 -4.36 4.16
N GLY A 211 8.98 -5.11 4.80
CA GLY A 211 9.11 -5.52 6.20
C GLY A 211 10.21 -6.56 6.45
N CYS A 212 10.54 -7.39 5.45
CA CYS A 212 11.67 -8.32 5.48
C CYS A 212 13.01 -7.63 5.21
N ALA A 213 13.00 -6.52 4.47
CA ALA A 213 14.19 -5.78 4.12
C ALA A 213 14.81 -5.12 5.35
N ARG A 214 16.15 -5.11 5.43
CA ARG A 214 16.91 -4.40 6.47
C ARG A 214 16.96 -2.90 6.18
N THR A 215 15.80 -2.23 6.17
CA THR A 215 15.68 -0.81 5.82
C THR A 215 16.46 0.10 6.76
N ASN A 216 16.65 -0.30 8.02
CA ASN A 216 17.49 0.40 8.99
C ASN A 216 19.00 0.40 8.63
N GLN A 217 19.42 -0.43 7.68
CA GLN A 217 20.79 -0.45 7.13
C GLN A 217 20.88 0.28 5.78
N MET A 218 19.78 0.87 5.30
CA MET A 218 19.70 1.59 4.03
C MET A 218 19.53 3.09 4.28
N ARG A 219 20.03 3.92 3.35
CA ARG A 219 19.71 5.36 3.31
C ARG A 219 18.26 5.57 2.81
N GLN A 220 17.67 6.71 3.16
CA GLN A 220 16.28 7.06 2.78
C GLN A 220 16.00 6.93 1.27
N ASN A 221 16.94 7.34 0.41
CA ASN A 221 16.82 7.18 -1.04
C ASN A 221 16.86 5.71 -1.45
N GLY A 222 17.74 4.90 -0.85
CA GLY A 222 17.78 3.45 -1.09
C GLY A 222 16.46 2.76 -0.74
N ILE A 223 15.83 3.15 0.38
CA ILE A 223 14.50 2.65 0.77
C ILE A 223 13.45 3.07 -0.26
N ALA A 224 13.51 4.31 -0.76
CA ALA A 224 12.59 4.78 -1.81
C ALA A 224 12.72 3.92 -3.08
N ARG A 225 13.96 3.68 -3.54
CA ARG A 225 14.25 2.90 -4.74
C ARG A 225 13.86 1.43 -4.57
N LEU A 226 14.10 0.86 -3.40
CA LEU A 226 13.63 -0.48 -3.08
C LEU A 226 12.10 -0.54 -3.19
N ALA A 227 11.38 0.38 -2.54
CA ALA A 227 9.91 0.40 -2.62
C ALA A 227 9.38 0.47 -4.07
N GLU A 228 10.05 1.22 -4.95
CA GLU A 228 9.72 1.28 -6.40
C GLU A 228 9.94 -0.06 -7.11
N ALA A 229 11.01 -0.80 -6.77
CA ALA A 229 11.33 -2.08 -7.37
C ALA A 229 10.49 -3.24 -6.83
N LEU A 230 10.03 -3.15 -5.57
CA LEU A 230 9.23 -4.21 -4.96
C LEU A 230 7.88 -4.39 -5.67
N GLU A 231 7.31 -3.35 -6.29
CA GLU A 231 6.07 -3.46 -7.06
C GLU A 231 6.18 -4.48 -8.21
N PRO A 232 7.07 -4.33 -9.21
CA PRO A 232 7.24 -5.34 -10.26
C PRO A 232 7.82 -6.67 -9.72
N TRP A 233 8.69 -6.64 -8.71
CA TRP A 233 9.28 -7.87 -8.14
C TRP A 233 8.27 -8.73 -7.38
N SER A 234 7.17 -8.14 -6.92
CA SER A 234 6.09 -8.88 -6.24
C SER A 234 5.53 -10.04 -7.07
N ALA A 235 5.62 -9.97 -8.40
CA ALA A 235 5.21 -11.04 -9.31
C ALA A 235 6.07 -12.31 -9.22
N LEU A 236 7.28 -12.22 -8.65
CA LEU A 236 8.22 -13.33 -8.48
C LEU A 236 8.10 -14.00 -7.10
N ILE A 237 7.24 -13.50 -6.23
CA ILE A 237 7.04 -14.04 -4.88
C ILE A 237 5.82 -14.95 -4.84
N LYS A 238 5.93 -16.03 -4.06
CA LYS A 238 4.79 -16.91 -3.79
C LYS A 238 4.44 -16.89 -2.31
N LEU A 239 3.16 -16.68 -2.03
CA LEU A 239 2.58 -16.89 -0.71
C LEU A 239 2.06 -18.33 -0.63
N GLN A 240 2.45 -19.05 0.42
CA GLN A 240 2.23 -20.49 0.56
C GLN A 240 2.09 -20.87 2.04
N PRO A 241 1.80 -22.14 2.40
CA PRO A 241 1.79 -22.56 3.80
C PRO A 241 3.13 -22.31 4.51
N GLY A 242 3.09 -21.95 5.79
CA GLY A 242 4.28 -21.68 6.59
C GLY A 242 5.18 -22.90 6.80
N ASP A 243 4.61 -24.10 6.80
CA ASP A 243 5.33 -25.38 6.91
C ASP A 243 5.98 -25.81 5.59
N HIS A 244 5.61 -25.22 4.45
CA HIS A 244 6.17 -25.53 3.13
C HIS A 244 7.72 -25.43 3.14
N PRO A 245 8.45 -26.38 2.54
CA PRO A 245 9.92 -26.41 2.57
C PRO A 245 10.57 -25.13 2.06
N ASP A 246 10.04 -24.57 0.98
CA ASP A 246 10.59 -23.37 0.31
C ASP A 246 10.22 -22.04 1.00
N SER A 247 9.48 -22.09 2.12
CA SER A 247 9.14 -20.87 2.88
C SER A 247 10.35 -20.39 3.66
N LEU A 248 10.91 -19.24 3.28
CA LEU A 248 12.02 -18.62 4.02
C LEU A 248 11.52 -17.75 5.17
N PHE A 249 10.48 -16.96 4.91
CA PHE A 249 9.82 -16.11 5.90
C PHE A 249 8.42 -16.65 6.19
N VAL A 250 7.95 -16.37 7.40
CA VAL A 250 6.59 -16.69 7.86
C VAL A 250 5.99 -15.51 8.61
N LEU A 251 4.68 -15.39 8.57
CA LEU A 251 3.93 -14.41 9.35
C LEU A 251 2.63 -15.01 9.91
N ALA A 252 2.22 -14.52 11.07
CA ALA A 252 0.91 -14.78 11.65
C ALA A 252 -0.02 -13.61 11.30
N PRO A 253 -1.10 -13.81 10.52
CA PRO A 253 -1.97 -12.70 10.11
C PRO A 253 -2.66 -11.96 11.26
N GLN A 254 -2.72 -12.57 12.44
CA GLN A 254 -3.31 -12.00 13.66
C GLN A 254 -2.35 -11.16 14.49
N ILE A 255 -1.07 -11.08 14.09
CA ILE A 255 -0.06 -10.28 14.78
C ILE A 255 0.18 -8.99 13.98
N ASP A 256 0.21 -7.86 14.68
CA ASP A 256 0.56 -6.56 14.10
C ASP A 256 2.07 -6.45 13.87
N GLY A 257 2.56 -7.16 12.86
CA GLY A 257 3.97 -7.15 12.54
C GLY A 257 4.32 -7.67 11.15
N PRO A 258 5.56 -7.40 10.71
CA PRO A 258 6.11 -7.91 9.46
C PRO A 258 6.39 -9.43 9.54
N PRO A 259 6.69 -10.07 8.41
CA PRO A 259 7.19 -11.43 8.40
C PRO A 259 8.54 -11.56 9.12
N ARG A 260 8.81 -12.77 9.61
CA ARG A 260 10.05 -13.14 10.29
C ARG A 260 10.62 -14.42 9.70
N TYR A 261 11.89 -14.69 9.92
CA TYR A 261 12.52 -15.92 9.44
C TYR A 261 11.82 -17.16 10.02
N LYS A 262 11.54 -18.14 9.17
CA LYS A 262 10.93 -19.43 9.55
C LYS A 262 11.71 -20.13 10.66
N SER A 263 13.05 -19.98 10.68
CA SER A 263 13.96 -20.56 11.67
C SER A 263 13.73 -20.06 13.11
N LEU A 264 12.98 -18.98 13.30
CA LEU A 264 12.64 -18.44 14.62
C LEU A 264 11.41 -19.12 15.26
N TYR A 265 10.76 -20.04 14.54
CA TYR A 265 9.54 -20.72 14.98
C TYR A 265 9.80 -22.22 15.14
N GLN A 266 9.04 -22.84 16.05
CA GLN A 266 9.02 -24.29 16.18
C GLN A 266 8.15 -24.89 15.06
N SER A 267 8.48 -26.11 14.62
CA SER A 267 7.75 -26.77 13.51
C SER A 267 6.25 -26.93 13.78
N SER A 268 5.84 -27.10 15.04
CA SER A 268 4.43 -27.18 15.46
C SER A 268 3.64 -25.91 15.21
N ASP A 269 4.31 -24.75 15.22
CA ASP A 269 3.65 -23.45 15.15
C ASP A 269 3.43 -22.99 13.70
N LEU A 270 4.10 -23.63 12.73
CA LEU A 270 4.14 -23.22 11.33
C LEU A 270 2.85 -23.48 10.56
N HIS A 271 2.05 -24.47 10.98
CA HIS A 271 0.89 -24.95 10.21
C HIS A 271 -0.19 -23.87 10.00
N ASN A 272 -0.28 -22.91 10.91
CA ASN A 272 -1.24 -21.80 10.85
C ASN A 272 -0.64 -20.49 10.34
N LEU A 273 0.63 -20.50 9.91
CA LEU A 273 1.33 -19.32 9.41
C LEU A 273 1.27 -19.25 7.89
N LEU A 274 1.34 -18.02 7.39
CA LEU A 274 1.53 -17.76 5.96
C LEU A 274 3.04 -17.68 5.69
N GLY A 275 3.52 -18.56 4.81
CA GLY A 275 4.89 -18.62 4.33
C GLY A 275 5.12 -17.79 3.07
N ILE A 276 6.35 -17.33 2.89
CA ILE A 276 6.79 -16.54 1.76
C ILE A 276 8.00 -17.24 1.12
N ASP A 277 7.83 -17.64 -0.14
CA ASP A 277 8.92 -18.09 -1.01
C ASP A 277 9.47 -16.89 -1.77
N THR A 278 10.75 -16.61 -1.53
CA THR A 278 11.52 -15.52 -2.16
C THR A 278 12.56 -16.05 -3.16
N GLN A 279 12.69 -17.37 -3.29
CA GLN A 279 13.71 -18.02 -4.11
C GLN A 279 13.66 -17.56 -5.59
N PRO A 280 12.49 -17.44 -6.25
CA PRO A 280 12.46 -17.02 -7.65
C PRO A 280 12.95 -15.58 -7.87
N LEU A 281 12.77 -14.70 -6.87
CA LEU A 281 13.31 -13.34 -6.89
C LEU A 281 14.82 -13.35 -6.68
N VAL A 282 15.31 -14.09 -5.70
CA VAL A 282 16.75 -14.23 -5.42
C VAL A 282 17.49 -14.79 -6.64
N ASP A 283 16.93 -15.79 -7.30
CA ASP A 283 17.51 -16.36 -8.52
C ASP A 283 17.53 -15.34 -9.67
N ALA A 284 16.48 -14.52 -9.80
CA ALA A 284 16.45 -13.45 -10.80
C ALA A 284 17.49 -12.35 -10.53
N ILE A 285 17.72 -12.02 -9.26
CA ILE A 285 18.75 -11.04 -8.86
C ILE A 285 20.15 -11.61 -9.15
N LYS A 286 20.42 -12.87 -8.81
CA LYS A 286 21.71 -13.52 -9.10
C LYS A 286 21.99 -13.56 -10.61
N GLU A 287 21.00 -13.98 -11.40
CA GLU A 287 21.08 -13.98 -12.86
C GLU A 287 21.41 -12.57 -13.38
N TYR A 288 20.76 -11.52 -12.86
CA TYR A 288 21.05 -10.13 -13.22
C TYR A 288 22.48 -9.69 -12.87
N LEU A 289 22.98 -10.09 -11.69
CA LEU A 289 24.32 -9.73 -11.22
C LEU A 289 25.44 -10.42 -12.02
N GLU A 290 25.17 -11.61 -12.57
CA GLU A 290 26.10 -12.35 -13.42
C GLU A 290 26.16 -11.84 -14.88
N LEU A 291 25.13 -11.11 -15.33
CA LEU A 291 25.09 -10.55 -16.69
C LEU A 291 26.13 -9.43 -16.89
N PRO A 292 26.86 -9.43 -18.02
CA PRO A 292 27.63 -8.27 -18.47
C PRO A 292 26.74 -7.03 -18.59
N GLU A 293 27.30 -5.84 -18.36
CA GLU A 293 26.49 -4.60 -18.34
C GLU A 293 25.71 -4.36 -19.63
N GLU A 294 26.28 -4.76 -20.77
CA GLU A 294 25.69 -4.65 -22.11
C GLU A 294 24.43 -5.52 -22.30
N ASP A 295 24.29 -6.59 -21.51
CA ASP A 295 23.17 -7.55 -21.59
C ASP A 295 22.14 -7.37 -20.48
N ARG A 296 22.40 -6.51 -19.48
CA ARG A 296 21.47 -6.26 -18.36
C ARG A 296 20.11 -5.76 -18.81
N SER A 297 20.02 -5.03 -19.93
CA SER A 297 18.75 -4.54 -20.49
C SER A 297 17.86 -5.67 -21.02
N LYS A 298 18.40 -6.88 -21.23
CA LYS A 298 17.68 -8.07 -21.67
C LYS A 298 17.22 -8.95 -20.50
N SER A 299 17.61 -8.60 -19.27
CA SER A 299 17.21 -9.37 -18.09
C SER A 299 15.70 -9.37 -17.91
N ARG A 300 15.17 -10.51 -17.47
CA ARG A 300 13.77 -10.63 -17.04
C ARG A 300 13.46 -9.86 -15.75
N LEU A 301 14.50 -9.50 -14.98
CA LEU A 301 14.35 -8.71 -13.76
C LEU A 301 14.38 -7.22 -14.12
N MET A 302 13.25 -6.55 -13.90
CA MET A 302 13.16 -5.11 -14.07
C MET A 302 13.87 -4.43 -12.90
N ILE A 303 14.92 -3.64 -13.20
CA ILE A 303 15.65 -2.82 -12.22
C ILE A 303 15.36 -1.35 -12.51
N PRO A 304 14.69 -0.62 -11.60
CA PRO A 304 14.52 0.82 -11.72
C PRO A 304 15.85 1.58 -11.76
N GLU A 305 15.86 2.72 -12.46
CA GLU A 305 17.01 3.61 -12.47
C GLU A 305 17.38 4.07 -11.05
N GLY A 306 18.68 4.03 -10.74
CA GLY A 306 19.23 4.47 -9.46
C GLY A 306 19.36 3.39 -8.37
N ILE A 307 19.01 2.14 -8.66
CA ILE A 307 19.39 1.00 -7.81
C ILE A 307 20.86 0.64 -8.06
N SER A 308 21.70 0.74 -7.04
CA SER A 308 23.10 0.31 -7.10
C SER A 308 23.24 -1.21 -6.96
N LEU A 309 24.34 -1.75 -7.46
CA LEU A 309 24.70 -3.15 -7.25
C LEU A 309 24.82 -3.49 -5.76
N ASP A 310 25.38 -2.58 -4.96
CA ASP A 310 25.45 -2.73 -3.49
C ASP A 310 24.06 -2.88 -2.86
N LEU A 311 23.06 -2.14 -3.36
CA LEU A 311 21.68 -2.27 -2.87
C LEU A 311 21.10 -3.63 -3.25
N LEU A 312 21.36 -4.14 -4.46
CA LEU A 312 20.90 -5.46 -4.89
C LEU A 312 21.55 -6.61 -4.11
N GLN A 313 22.81 -6.46 -3.70
CA GLN A 313 23.50 -7.45 -2.87
C GLN A 313 23.00 -7.46 -1.41
N HIS A 314 22.36 -6.37 -0.97
CA HIS A 314 21.89 -6.17 0.40
C HIS A 314 20.42 -6.58 0.62
N VAL A 315 19.60 -6.55 -0.44
CA VAL A 315 18.16 -6.89 -0.43
C VAL A 315 17.96 -8.40 -0.55
#